data_AF-A0A8S3W9J5-F1
#
_entry.id   AF-A0A8S3W9J5-F1
#
_cell.length_a   1.000
_cell.length_b   1.000
_cell.length_c   1.000
_cell.angle_alpha   90.00
_cell.angle_beta   90.00
_cell.angle_gamma   90.00
#
_symmetry.space_group_name_H-M   'P 1'
#
loop_
_entity.id
_entity.type
_entity.pdbx_description
1 polymer ?
#
loop_
_entity_poly.entity_id
_entity_poly.type
_entity_poly.pdbx_seq_one_letter_code
_entity_poly.pdbx_strand_id
1 'polypeptide(L)'
;MGAQSQHEDEDINIYQTKYRINEKDDTSHSLQQSKIKKDKKNLNSIIEAIKCTMNPFDDTIDKDTLFNISTGKAASKEVADFLLNVKTVGYQ
;
A
#
# COMPACT_ATOMS: atom_id res chain seq x y z
N MET A 1 37.14 -57.21 -8.13
CA MET A 1 36.99 -55.77 -7.82
C MET A 1 35.96 -55.23 -8.81
N GLY A 2 34.67 -55.27 -8.55
CA GLY A 2 33.98 -55.13 -7.27
C GLY A 2 33.10 -53.90 -7.39
N ALA A 3 31.96 -54.11 -8.04
CA ALA A 3 30.80 -53.23 -8.20
C ALA A 3 30.62 -52.17 -7.10
N GLN A 4 31.14 -50.96 -7.30
CA GLN A 4 30.79 -49.79 -6.47
C GLN A 4 30.58 -48.49 -7.27
N SER A 5 30.88 -48.47 -8.58
CA SER A 5 30.85 -47.21 -9.36
C SER A 5 29.55 -46.93 -10.11
N GLN A 6 28.52 -47.77 -9.99
CA GLN A 6 27.27 -47.61 -10.77
C GLN A 6 26.05 -47.22 -9.92
N HIS A 7 26.18 -47.19 -8.59
CA HIS A 7 25.04 -46.90 -7.71
C HIS A 7 24.90 -45.42 -7.33
N GLU A 8 25.97 -44.61 -7.40
CA GLU A 8 25.92 -43.20 -6.97
C GLU A 8 25.43 -42.25 -8.08
N ASP A 9 25.62 -42.61 -9.36
CA ASP A 9 25.23 -41.77 -10.49
C ASP A 9 23.71 -41.84 -10.80
N GLU A 10 23.03 -42.92 -10.41
CA GLU A 10 21.57 -43.05 -10.55
C GLU A 10 20.82 -42.28 -9.44
N ASP A 11 21.39 -42.20 -8.24
CA ASP A 11 20.75 -41.52 -7.11
C ASP A 11 20.71 -39.99 -7.30
N ILE A 12 21.79 -39.39 -7.82
CA ILE A 12 21.84 -37.94 -8.13
C ILE A 12 20.76 -37.57 -9.17
N ASN A 13 20.45 -38.48 -10.09
CA ASN A 13 19.46 -38.28 -11.15
C ASN A 13 18.01 -38.39 -10.63
N ILE A 14 17.76 -39.20 -9.59
CA ILE A 14 16.42 -39.34 -8.98
C ILE A 14 16.06 -38.09 -8.15
N TYR A 15 17.02 -37.51 -7.41
CA TYR A 15 16.76 -36.31 -6.61
C TYR A 15 16.50 -35.06 -7.46
N GLN A 16 17.11 -34.96 -8.65
CA GLN A 16 16.81 -33.88 -9.60
C GLN A 16 15.50 -34.10 -10.37
N THR A 17 15.04 -35.33 -10.53
CA THR A 17 13.82 -35.63 -11.30
C THR A 17 12.55 -35.44 -10.47
N LYS A 18 12.60 -35.62 -9.14
CA LYS A 18 11.40 -35.63 -8.27
C LYS A 18 10.80 -34.25 -7.95
N TYR A 19 11.58 -33.16 -8.15
CA TYR A 19 11.17 -31.79 -7.78
C TYR A 19 11.39 -30.77 -8.89
N ARG A 20 11.48 -31.19 -10.16
CA ARG A 20 11.55 -30.26 -11.31
C ARG A 20 10.23 -29.51 -11.45
N ILE A 21 10.10 -28.43 -10.71
CA ILE A 21 9.29 -27.28 -11.14
C ILE A 21 9.99 -26.80 -12.41
N ASN A 22 9.41 -27.04 -13.57
CA ASN A 22 9.96 -26.47 -14.80
C ASN A 22 9.89 -24.94 -14.66
N GLU A 23 10.85 -24.19 -15.22
CA GLU A 23 10.81 -22.72 -15.20
C GLU A 23 9.48 -22.14 -15.74
N LYS A 24 8.77 -22.92 -16.58
CA LYS A 24 7.43 -22.58 -17.09
C LYS A 24 6.32 -22.70 -16.04
N ASP A 25 6.50 -23.56 -15.05
CA ASP A 25 5.59 -23.79 -13.92
C ASP A 25 5.98 -22.94 -12.69
N ASP A 26 7.21 -22.39 -12.68
CA ASP A 26 7.67 -21.45 -11.66
C ASP A 26 7.05 -20.05 -11.88
N THR A 27 5.86 -19.87 -11.33
CA THR A 27 5.13 -18.61 -11.37
C THR A 27 5.67 -17.56 -10.38
N SER A 28 6.66 -17.88 -9.56
CA SER A 28 7.16 -16.99 -8.51
C SER A 28 7.66 -15.65 -9.05
N HIS A 29 8.35 -15.65 -10.20
CA HIS A 29 8.78 -14.44 -10.88
C HIS A 29 7.61 -13.56 -11.34
N SER A 30 6.56 -14.15 -11.91
CA SER A 30 5.35 -13.44 -12.33
C SER A 30 4.59 -12.85 -11.13
N LEU A 31 4.48 -13.63 -10.05
CA LEU A 31 3.85 -13.21 -8.80
C LEU A 31 4.61 -12.04 -8.15
N GLN A 32 5.95 -12.09 -8.14
CA GLN A 32 6.77 -10.99 -7.63
C GLN A 32 6.60 -9.71 -8.45
N GLN A 33 6.60 -9.80 -9.78
CA GLN A 33 6.34 -8.64 -10.64
C GLN A 33 4.95 -8.04 -10.40
N SER A 34 3.93 -8.89 -10.23
CA SER A 34 2.57 -8.45 -9.90
C SER A 34 2.52 -7.73 -8.54
N LYS A 35 3.23 -8.27 -7.54
CA LYS A 35 3.34 -7.67 -6.21
C LYS A 35 4.01 -6.30 -6.25
N ILE A 36 5.15 -6.16 -6.93
CA ILE A 36 5.86 -4.88 -7.11
C ILE A 36 4.96 -3.84 -7.80
N LYS A 37 4.21 -4.24 -8.83
CA LYS A 37 3.26 -3.35 -9.51
C LYS A 37 2.15 -2.86 -8.57
N LYS A 38 1.60 -3.76 -7.76
CA LYS A 38 0.57 -3.43 -6.75
C LYS A 38 1.14 -2.49 -5.68
N ASP A 39 2.31 -2.79 -5.15
CA ASP A 39 2.95 -1.98 -4.10
C ASP A 39 3.28 -0.57 -4.62
N LYS A 40 3.80 -0.47 -5.85
CA LYS A 40 4.03 0.82 -6.52
C LYS A 40 2.73 1.63 -6.68
N LYS A 41 1.64 0.98 -7.12
CA LYS A 41 0.33 1.63 -7.25
C LYS A 41 -0.13 2.18 -5.90
N ASN A 42 -0.06 1.37 -4.85
CA ASN A 42 -0.48 1.76 -3.51
C ASN A 42 0.36 2.92 -2.95
N LEU A 43 1.68 2.84 -3.10
CA LEU A 43 2.59 3.92 -2.69
C LEU A 43 2.25 5.23 -3.40
N ASN A 44 2.03 5.19 -4.71
CA ASN A 44 1.63 6.36 -5.47
C ASN A 44 0.30 6.93 -4.97
N SER A 45 -0.68 6.08 -4.65
CA SER A 45 -1.95 6.55 -4.08
C SER A 45 -1.79 7.25 -2.73
N ILE A 46 -0.89 6.76 -1.87
CA ILE A 46 -0.57 7.40 -0.59
C ILE A 46 0.09 8.77 -0.82
N ILE A 47 1.07 8.83 -1.72
CA ILE A 47 1.76 10.09 -2.06
C ILE A 47 0.77 11.13 -2.59
N GLU A 48 -0.12 10.74 -3.50
CA GLU A 48 -1.13 11.65 -4.04
C GLU A 48 -2.14 12.08 -2.97
N ALA A 49 -2.52 11.20 -2.04
CA ALA A 49 -3.36 11.57 -0.91
C ALA A 49 -2.69 12.65 -0.05
N ILE A 50 -1.42 12.45 0.33
CA ILE A 50 -0.65 13.42 1.14
C ILE A 50 -0.56 14.78 0.43
N LYS A 51 -0.29 14.80 -0.88
CA LYS A 51 -0.22 16.04 -1.67
C LYS A 51 -1.58 16.74 -1.78
N CYS A 52 -2.67 15.99 -1.84
CA CYS A 52 -4.02 16.55 -1.97
C CYS A 52 -4.64 16.97 -0.63
N THR A 53 -4.04 16.56 0.50
CA THR A 53 -4.50 16.96 1.83
C THR A 53 -3.82 18.24 2.31
N MET A 54 -4.60 19.11 2.95
CA MET A 54 -4.08 20.32 3.61
C MET A 54 -3.11 19.95 4.75
N ASN A 55 -1.97 20.65 4.84
CA ASN A 55 -1.07 20.55 5.98
C ASN A 55 -1.65 21.35 7.17
N PRO A 56 -2.15 20.73 8.25
CA PRO A 56 -2.81 21.47 9.34
C PRO A 56 -1.87 22.36 10.16
N PHE A 57 -0.56 22.29 9.94
CA PHE A 57 0.46 23.08 10.63
C PHE A 57 1.07 24.17 9.74
N ASP A 58 0.47 24.46 8.59
CA ASP A 58 0.94 25.54 7.71
C ASP A 58 0.54 26.90 8.30
N ASP A 59 1.53 27.77 8.52
CA ASP A 59 1.35 29.11 9.09
C ASP A 59 0.53 30.05 8.17
N THR A 60 0.37 29.69 6.90
CA THR A 60 -0.44 30.44 5.93
C THR A 60 -1.92 30.09 5.98
N ILE A 61 -2.33 29.09 6.77
CA ILE A 61 -3.74 28.71 6.91
C ILE A 61 -4.49 29.78 7.69
N ASP A 62 -5.60 30.22 7.10
CA ASP A 62 -6.56 31.06 7.78
C ASP A 62 -7.19 30.31 8.98
N LYS A 63 -6.90 30.80 10.18
CA LYS A 63 -7.36 30.21 11.44
C LYS A 63 -8.83 30.48 11.71
N ASP A 64 -9.44 31.41 10.99
CA ASP A 64 -10.86 31.75 11.13
C ASP A 64 -11.76 30.88 10.23
N THR A 65 -11.18 30.09 9.33
CA THR A 65 -11.90 29.17 8.46
C THR A 65 -12.05 27.77 9.07
N LEU A 66 -13.25 27.20 8.97
CA LEU A 66 -13.51 25.83 9.41
C LEU A 66 -13.12 24.83 8.32
N PHE A 67 -12.26 23.85 8.63
CA PHE A 67 -11.83 22.81 7.70
C PHE A 67 -12.38 21.44 8.06
N ASN A 68 -12.72 20.64 7.05
CA ASN A 68 -13.11 19.26 7.21
C ASN A 68 -11.86 18.38 7.42
N ILE A 69 -11.76 17.74 8.57
CA ILE A 69 -10.59 16.95 8.99
C ILE A 69 -10.32 15.76 8.07
N SER A 70 -11.37 15.13 7.53
CA SER A 70 -11.25 13.95 6.66
C SER A 70 -10.80 14.29 5.24
N THR A 71 -10.94 15.55 4.81
CA THR A 71 -10.68 15.94 3.42
C THR A 71 -9.71 17.12 3.26
N GLY A 72 -9.40 17.84 4.34
CA GLY A 72 -8.59 19.05 4.32
C GLY A 72 -9.25 20.24 3.60
N LYS A 73 -10.52 20.13 3.18
CA LYS A 73 -11.22 21.18 2.45
C LYS A 73 -11.95 22.12 3.40
N ALA A 74 -12.03 23.40 3.04
CA ALA A 74 -12.84 24.38 3.77
C ALA A 74 -14.32 23.95 3.76
N ALA A 75 -14.99 24.08 4.90
CA ALA A 75 -16.42 23.88 5.00
C ALA A 75 -17.15 24.97 4.21
N SER A 76 -18.36 24.65 3.71
CA SER A 76 -19.21 25.69 3.14
C SER A 76 -19.60 26.69 4.23
N LYS A 77 -19.84 27.94 3.83
CA LYS A 77 -20.26 29.00 4.75
C LYS A 77 -21.50 28.59 5.57
N GLU A 78 -22.48 27.97 4.92
CA GLU A 78 -23.70 27.48 5.58
C GLU A 78 -23.41 26.47 6.70
N VAL A 79 -22.52 25.50 6.45
CA VAL A 79 -22.13 24.49 7.44
C VAL A 79 -21.31 25.12 8.56
N ALA A 80 -20.42 26.06 8.24
CA ALA A 80 -19.63 26.79 9.23
C ALA A 80 -20.54 27.62 10.16
N ASP A 81 -21.47 28.40 9.58
CA ASP A 81 -22.41 29.23 10.31
C ASP A 81 -23.32 28.39 11.22
N PHE A 82 -23.82 27.24 10.72
CA PHE A 82 -24.61 26.31 11.53
C PHE A 82 -23.82 25.78 12.74
N LEU A 83 -22.63 25.24 12.52
CA LEU A 83 -21.82 24.64 13.59
C LEU A 83 -21.36 25.68 14.62
N LEU A 84 -20.98 26.87 14.18
CA LEU A 84 -20.59 27.97 15.05
C LEU A 84 -21.78 28.50 15.85
N ASN A 85 -22.96 28.66 15.24
CA ASN A 85 -24.16 29.09 15.96
C ASN A 85 -24.59 28.08 17.03
N VAL A 86 -24.54 26.77 16.74
CA VAL A 86 -24.84 25.72 17.74
C VAL A 86 -23.89 25.82 18.94
N LYS A 87 -22.59 26.06 18.70
CA LYS A 87 -21.62 26.29 19.77
C LYS A 87 -22.02 27.49 20.62
N THR A 88 -22.38 28.61 20.01
CA THR A 88 -22.72 29.85 20.74
C THR A 88 -23.99 29.72 21.58
N VAL A 89 -25.01 29.01 21.07
CA VAL A 89 -26.28 28.79 21.78
C VAL A 89 -26.14 27.81 22.94
N GLY A 90 -25.26 26.80 22.83
CA GLY A 90 -25.02 25.82 23.90
C GLY A 90 -24.22 26.35 25.11
N TYR A 91 -23.72 27.59 25.06
CA TYR A 91 -23.07 28.28 26.19
C TYR A 91 -24.03 29.21 26.97
N GLN A 92 -25.33 29.18 26.67
CA GLN A 92 -26.39 29.79 27.49
C GLN A 92 -26.81 28.85 28.62
#